data_AF-A0A645FYX3-F1
#
_entry.id   AF-A0A645FYX3-F1
#
_cell.length_a   1.000
_cell.length_b   1.000
_cell.length_c   1.000
_cell.angle_alpha   90.00
_cell.angle_beta   90.00
_cell.angle_gamma   90.00
#
_symmetry.space_group_name_H-M   'P 1'
#
loop_
_entity.id
_entity.type
_entity.pdbx_description
1 polymer ?
#
loop_
_entity_poly.entity_id
_entity_poly.type
_entity_poly.pdbx_seq_one_letter_code
_entity_poly.pdbx_strand_id
1 'polypeptide(L)'
;MSVDGICRSCREGSGNPACKVRMCAKEKGVEMCALCESYPCEHFNEFFNGYPALKNDNLILREKGWKCWGQLQDERLTKGLERSL
;
A
#
# COMPACT_ATOMS: atom_id res chain seq x y z
N MET A 1 11.32 7.70 -7.77
CA MET A 1 10.89 8.15 -9.12
C MET A 1 10.40 6.92 -9.85
N SER A 2 9.20 6.98 -10.44
CA SER A 2 8.69 5.91 -11.31
C SER A 2 9.64 5.72 -12.50
N VAL A 3 9.89 4.48 -12.88
CA VAL A 3 10.66 4.16 -14.10
C VAL A 3 9.65 4.20 -15.24
N ASP A 4 9.93 4.98 -16.29
CA ASP A 4 9.06 5.15 -17.47
C ASP A 4 7.64 5.66 -17.15
N GLY A 5 7.48 6.40 -16.05
CA GLY A 5 6.16 6.88 -15.59
C GLY A 5 5.30 5.80 -14.92
N ILE A 6 5.78 4.56 -14.82
CA ILE A 6 5.06 3.44 -14.21
C ILE A 6 5.37 3.36 -12.71
N CYS A 7 4.32 3.41 -11.89
CA CYS A 7 4.44 3.06 -10.47
C CYS A 7 4.48 1.54 -10.35
N ARG A 8 5.65 0.97 -10.00
CA ARG A 8 5.81 -0.48 -9.80
C ARG A 8 5.51 -0.87 -8.36
N SER A 9 6.31 -0.37 -7.42
CA SER A 9 6.07 -0.49 -5.98
C SER A 9 7.03 0.41 -5.19
N CYS A 10 6.78 0.54 -3.89
CA CYS A 10 7.70 1.18 -2.95
C CYS A 10 9.08 0.48 -2.92
N ARG A 11 9.09 -0.86 -2.93
CA ARG A 11 10.32 -1.67 -2.97
C ARG A 11 11.15 -1.38 -4.22
N GLU A 12 10.51 -1.27 -5.38
CA GLU A 12 11.14 -0.92 -6.66
C GLU A 12 11.49 0.57 -6.79
N GLY A 13 11.31 1.37 -5.72
CA GLY A 13 11.74 2.76 -5.68
C GLY A 13 10.76 3.77 -6.30
N SER A 14 9.52 3.36 -6.59
CA SER A 14 8.45 4.27 -7.03
C SER A 14 8.03 5.24 -5.92
N GLY A 15 7.31 6.32 -6.29
CA GLY A 15 6.85 7.34 -5.36
C GLY A 15 7.92 8.35 -4.94
N ASN A 16 7.59 9.15 -3.91
CA ASN A 16 8.43 10.20 -3.35
C ASN A 16 9.75 9.60 -2.80
N PRO A 17 10.93 10.05 -3.30
CA PRO A 17 12.21 9.49 -2.89
C PRO A 17 12.51 9.66 -1.39
N ALA A 18 11.97 10.71 -0.75
CA ALA A 18 12.16 11.00 0.67
C ALA A 18 11.13 10.32 1.60
N CYS A 19 10.20 9.52 1.05
CA CYS A 19 9.20 8.82 1.86
C CYS A 19 9.84 7.73 2.73
N LYS A 20 9.66 7.81 4.05
CA LYS A 20 10.19 6.83 5.01
C LYS A 20 9.62 5.42 4.79
N VAL A 21 8.33 5.30 4.50
CA VAL A 21 7.69 4.00 4.19
C VAL A 21 8.33 3.35 2.95
N ARG A 22 8.61 4.15 1.91
CA ARG A 22 9.30 3.68 0.70
C ARG A 22 10.69 3.17 1.01
N MET A 23 11.47 3.94 1.76
CA MET A 23 12.83 3.54 2.15
C MET A 23 12.81 2.24 2.96
N CYS A 24 11.91 2.12 3.93
CA CYS A 24 11.72 0.90 4.71
C CYS A 24 11.34 -0.32 3.84
N ALA A 25 10.40 -0.15 2.91
CA ALA A 25 9.98 -1.24 2.02
C ALA A 25 11.11 -1.72 1.10
N LYS A 26 11.92 -0.79 0.60
CA LYS A 26 13.11 -1.09 -0.20
C LYS A 26 14.18 -1.81 0.62
N GLU A 27 14.49 -1.33 1.82
CA GLU A 27 15.49 -1.90 2.70
C GLU A 27 15.12 -3.33 3.14
N LYS A 28 13.85 -3.55 3.53
CA LYS A 28 13.36 -4.86 3.95
C LYS A 28 13.00 -5.80 2.79
N GLY A 29 13.02 -5.32 1.55
CA GLY A 29 12.62 -6.11 0.37
C GLY A 29 11.14 -6.55 0.37
N VAL A 30 10.29 -5.92 1.19
CA VAL A 30 8.88 -6.34 1.32
C VAL A 30 8.05 -5.89 0.12
N GLU A 31 7.23 -6.80 -0.40
CA GLU A 31 6.38 -6.52 -1.56
C GLU A 31 5.25 -5.55 -1.22
N MET A 32 4.56 -5.84 -0.13
CA MET A 32 3.49 -5.03 0.43
C MET A 32 3.69 -4.92 1.92
N CYS A 33 3.43 -3.75 2.49
CA CYS A 33 3.58 -3.53 3.93
C CYS A 33 2.72 -4.51 4.74
N ALA A 34 1.51 -4.84 4.25
CA ALA A 34 0.62 -5.82 4.86
C ALA A 34 1.24 -7.21 5.07
N LEU A 35 2.23 -7.58 4.25
CA LEU A 35 2.93 -8.87 4.30
C LEU A 35 4.21 -8.82 5.15
N CYS A 36 4.61 -7.65 5.64
CA CYS A 36 5.75 -7.51 6.53
C CYS A 36 5.43 -8.14 7.89
N GLU A 37 6.37 -8.88 8.47
CA GLU A 37 6.21 -9.49 9.80
C GLU A 37 5.93 -8.44 10.88
N SER A 38 6.63 -7.30 10.79
CA SER A 38 6.48 -6.18 11.73
C SER A 38 5.22 -5.34 11.49
N TYR A 39 4.35 -5.69 10.54
CA TYR A 39 3.17 -4.89 10.24
C TYR A 39 2.01 -5.15 11.23
N PRO A 40 1.34 -4.10 11.75
CA PRO A 40 1.64 -2.67 11.54
C PRO A 40 2.87 -2.21 12.34
N CYS A 41 3.76 -1.44 11.70
CA CYS A 41 4.96 -0.89 12.35
C CYS A 41 4.84 0.61 12.63
N GLU A 42 5.85 1.22 13.26
CA GLU A 42 5.82 2.63 13.68
C GLU A 42 5.59 3.63 12.54
N HIS A 43 5.93 3.25 11.30
CA HIS A 43 5.70 4.10 10.13
C HIS A 43 4.21 4.34 9.82
N PHE A 44 3.31 3.54 10.40
CA PHE A 44 1.86 3.65 10.16
C PHE A 44 1.09 4.41 11.24
N ASN A 45 1.72 4.80 12.35
CA ASN A 45 1.06 5.45 13.48
C ASN A 45 0.23 6.68 13.07
N GLU A 46 0.79 7.55 12.22
CA GLU A 46 0.10 8.74 11.69
C GLU A 46 -0.30 8.58 10.23
N PHE A 47 0.31 7.63 9.51
CA PHE A 47 0.11 7.47 8.07
C PHE A 47 -1.34 7.14 7.73
N PHE A 48 -2.03 6.36 8.56
CA PHE A 48 -3.43 6.03 8.35
C PHE A 48 -4.38 7.22 8.54
N ASN A 49 -3.97 8.29 9.22
CA ASN A 49 -4.81 9.49 9.36
C ASN A 49 -5.00 10.19 8.00
N GLY A 50 -3.96 10.18 7.16
CA GLY A 50 -4.04 10.73 5.79
C GLY A 50 -4.58 9.74 4.76
N TYR A 51 -4.57 8.43 5.08
CA TYR A 51 -4.94 7.36 4.15
C TYR A 51 -5.75 6.25 4.85
N PRO A 52 -6.96 6.53 5.36
CA PRO A 52 -7.72 5.58 6.17
C PRO A 52 -8.12 4.32 5.38
N ALA A 53 -8.42 4.46 4.09
CA ALA A 53 -8.72 3.33 3.20
C ALA A 53 -7.56 2.31 3.13
N LEU A 54 -6.30 2.79 3.19
CA LEU A 54 -5.12 1.91 3.15
C LEU A 54 -5.07 0.94 4.33
N LYS A 55 -5.56 1.35 5.51
CA LYS A 55 -5.62 0.47 6.68
C LYS A 55 -6.51 -0.74 6.39
N ASN A 56 -7.69 -0.50 5.81
CA ASN A 56 -8.62 -1.57 5.44
C ASN A 56 -8.04 -2.47 4.34
N ASP A 57 -7.42 -1.89 3.32
CA ASP A 57 -6.80 -2.64 2.22
C ASP A 57 -5.70 -3.58 2.72
N ASN A 58 -4.84 -3.07 3.59
CA ASN A 58 -3.78 -3.87 4.17
C ASN A 58 -4.32 -4.98 5.08
N LEU A 59 -5.39 -4.73 5.85
CA LEU A 59 -6.05 -5.77 6.66
C LEU A 59 -6.63 -6.86 5.77
N ILE A 60 -7.33 -6.50 4.69
CA ILE A 60 -7.88 -7.47 3.73
C ILE A 60 -6.75 -8.31 3.12
N LEU A 61 -5.66 -7.68 2.68
CA LEU A 61 -4.53 -8.41 2.13
C LEU A 61 -3.89 -9.34 3.17
N ARG A 62 -3.68 -8.87 4.40
CA ARG A 62 -3.02 -9.64 5.46
C ARG A 62 -3.86 -10.81 5.96
N GLU A 63 -5.16 -10.61 6.13
CA GLU A 63 -6.05 -11.59 6.75
C GLU A 63 -6.71 -12.52 5.74
N LYS A 64 -7.01 -12.02 4.53
CA LYS A 64 -7.80 -12.73 3.51
C LYS A 64 -7.01 -13.04 2.24
N GLY A 65 -5.81 -12.48 2.11
CA GLY A 65 -4.90 -12.75 1.00
C GLY A 65 -5.24 -12.03 -0.30
N TRP A 66 -4.37 -12.28 -1.30
CA TRP A 66 -4.37 -11.58 -2.59
C TRP A 66 -5.67 -11.66 -3.37
N LYS A 67 -6.38 -12.79 -3.30
CA LYS A 67 -7.65 -12.97 -4.02
C LYS A 67 -8.70 -11.97 -3.55
N CYS A 68 -8.90 -11.87 -2.23
CA CYS A 68 -9.87 -10.94 -1.67
C CYS A 68 -9.44 -9.48 -1.85
N TRP A 69 -8.14 -9.20 -1.77
CA TRP A 69 -7.62 -7.87 -2.05
C TRP A 69 -7.85 -7.46 -3.52
N GLY A 70 -7.58 -8.35 -4.48
CA GLY A 70 -7.85 -8.11 -5.89
C GLY A 70 -9.33 -7.84 -6.17
N GLN A 71 -10.22 -8.65 -5.60
CA GLN A 71 -11.68 -8.44 -5.72
C GLN A 71 -12.12 -7.07 -5.21
N LEU A 72 -11.56 -6.60 -4.08
CA LEU A 72 -11.83 -5.24 -3.58
C LEU A 72 -11.43 -4.16 -4.59
N GLN A 73 -10.28 -4.31 -5.23
CA GLN A 73 -9.81 -3.38 -6.24
C GLN A 73 -10.69 -3.41 -7.49
N ASP A 74 -11.11 -4.59 -7.94
CA ASP A 74 -12.02 -4.76 -9.07
C ASP A 74 -13.40 -4.13 -8.81
N GLU A 75 -13.93 -4.30 -7.59
CA GLU A 75 -15.19 -3.65 -7.18
C GLU A 75 -15.09 -2.12 -7.20
N ARG A 76 -13.96 -1.56 -6.75
CA ARG A 76 -13.70 -0.10 -6.78
C ARG A 76 -13.55 0.42 -8.20
N LEU A 77 -12.91 -0.33 -9.10
CA LEU A 77 -12.83 0.01 -10.52
C LEU A 77 -14.23 0.01 -11.16
N THR A 78 -15.04 -1.00 -10.85
CA THR A 78 -16.41 -1.15 -11.40
C THR A 78 -17.34 -0.03 -10.94
N LYS A 79 -17.22 0.43 -9.70
CA LYS A 79 -18.05 1.50 -9.12
C LYS A 79 -17.59 2.91 -9.54
N GLY A 80 -16.43 3.03 -10.18
CA GLY A 80 -15.77 4.31 -10.42
C GLY A 80 -15.11 4.84 -9.14
N LEU A 81 -14.05 5.65 -9.30
CA LEU A 81 -13.38 6.33 -8.18
C LEU A 81 -14.31 7.38 -7.56
N GLU A 82 -15.25 6.96 -6.71
CA GLU A 82 -15.86 7.88 -5.74
C GLU A 82 -14.76 8.32 -4.78
N ARG A 83 -14.26 9.55 -4.97
CA ARG A 83 -13.47 10.26 -3.98
C ARG A 83 -14.42 10.65 -2.84
N SER A 84 -14.69 9.71 -1.93
CA SER A 84 -15.25 10.05 -0.63
C SER A 84 -14.16 10.84 0.12
N LEU A 85 -14.32 12.17 0.13
CA LEU A 85 -13.59 13.11 0.98
C LEU A 85 -14.04 12.96 2.44
#